data_AF-A0A497LG97-F1
#
_entry.id   AF-A0A497LG97-F1
#
_cell.length_a   1.000
_cell.length_b   1.000
_cell.length_c   1.000
_cell.angle_alpha   90.00
_cell.angle_beta   90.00
_cell.angle_gamma   90.00
#
_symmetry.space_group_name_H-M   'P 1'
#
loop_
_entity.id
_entity.type
_entity.pdbx_description
1 polymer ?
#
loop_
_entity_poly.entity_id
_entity_poly.type
_entity_poly.pdbx_seq_one_letter_code
_entity_poly.pdbx_strand_id
1 'polypeptide(L)' 'MLDYVESLTSTHAAFKVPVAVSGFESGGKVYRLDGVQVELKPVVAPPEGVLSDEDFLRKVYEKL' A
#
# COMPACT_ATOMS: atom_id res chain seq x y z
N MET A 1 8.43 -2.00 -7.60
CA MET A 1 6.96 -1.88 -7.65
C MET A 1 6.38 -2.47 -6.37
N LEU A 2 5.49 -1.72 -5.73
CA LEU A 2 4.81 -2.05 -4.47
C LEU A 2 3.35 -2.39 -4.79
N ASP A 3 3.03 -3.67 -4.89
CA ASP A 3 1.70 -4.11 -5.33
C ASP A 3 1.24 -5.32 -4.51
N TYR A 4 -0.08 -5.41 -4.27
CA TYR A 4 -0.71 -6.59 -3.68
C TYR A 4 -1.14 -7.63 -4.73
N VAL A 5 -1.09 -7.29 -6.02
CA VAL A 5 -1.50 -8.14 -7.16
C VAL A 5 -0.51 -8.00 -8.32
N GLU A 6 -0.38 -9.02 -9.17
CA GLU A 6 0.42 -8.88 -10.40
C GLU A 6 -0.29 -7.96 -11.40
N SER A 7 0.26 -6.75 -11.55
CA SER A 7 -0.13 -5.75 -12.55
C SER A 7 0.89 -5.71 -13.71
N LEU A 8 0.56 -5.02 -14.80
CA LEU A 8 1.52 -4.78 -15.91
C LEU A 8 2.78 -4.03 -15.45
N THR A 9 2.67 -3.14 -14.46
CA THR A 9 3.81 -2.42 -13.90
C THR A 9 4.64 -3.32 -13.00
N SER A 10 3.99 -4.20 -12.23
CA SER A 10 4.66 -5.21 -11.42
C SER A 10 5.45 -6.20 -12.27
N THR A 11 4.90 -6.68 -13.40
CA THR A 11 5.59 -7.65 -14.28
C THR A 11 6.87 -7.11 -14.92
N HIS A 12 6.96 -5.80 -15.16
CA HIS A 12 8.13 -5.15 -15.76
C HIS A 12 9.09 -4.52 -14.73
N ALA A 13 8.82 -4.66 -13.43
CA ALA A 13 9.63 -4.06 -12.39
C ALA A 13 10.85 -4.93 -12.04
N ALA A 14 12.01 -4.28 -11.83
CA ALA A 14 13.23 -4.96 -11.36
C ALA A 14 13.09 -5.54 -9.94
N PHE A 15 12.30 -4.88 -9.08
CA PHE A 15 11.96 -5.34 -7.74
C PHE A 15 10.44 -5.33 -7.58
N LYS A 16 9.88 -6.44 -7.10
CA LYS A 16 8.47 -6.58 -6.74
C LYS A 16 8.37 -6.78 -5.23
N VAL A 17 7.60 -5.95 -4.57
CA VAL A 17 7.44 -5.99 -3.11
C VAL A 17 5.95 -6.18 -2.82
N PRO A 18 5.55 -7.28 -2.15
CA PRO A 18 4.18 -7.46 -1.72
C PRO A 18 3.86 -6.48 -0.58
N VAL A 19 2.74 -5.78 -0.71
CA VAL A 19 2.25 -4.82 0.28
C VAL A 19 0.77 -5.07 0.56
N ALA A 20 0.30 -4.52 1.67
CA ALA A 20 -1.10 -4.60 2.09
C ALA A 20 -2.03 -3.86 1.10
N VAL A 21 -3.27 -4.32 0.98
CA VAL A 21 -4.30 -3.63 0.21
C VAL A 21 -4.66 -2.30 0.88
N SER A 22 -4.25 -1.20 0.24
CA SER A 22 -4.57 0.16 0.69
C SER A 22 -6.07 0.38 0.85
N GLY A 23 -6.48 0.86 2.03
CA GLY A 23 -7.87 1.14 2.37
C GLY A 23 -8.71 -0.07 2.81
N PHE A 24 -8.18 -1.30 2.74
CA PHE A 24 -8.87 -2.52 3.18
C PHE A 24 -8.09 -3.27 4.26
N GLU A 25 -6.81 -3.54 4.03
CA GLU A 25 -5.90 -4.16 5.00
C GLU A 25 -5.06 -3.11 5.75
N SER A 26 -4.85 -1.96 5.11
CA SER A 26 -4.26 -0.76 5.71
C SER A 26 -5.25 0.40 5.65
N GLY A 27 -5.04 1.40 6.52
CA GLY A 27 -5.89 2.60 6.56
C GLY A 27 -5.51 3.59 5.48
N GLY A 28 -5.89 4.85 5.68
CA GLY A 28 -5.39 5.94 4.84
C GLY A 28 -6.43 7.03 4.67
N LYS A 29 -6.10 7.99 3.80
CA LYS A 29 -6.99 9.08 3.43
C LYS A 29 -7.11 9.12 1.92
N VAL A 30 -8.34 9.18 1.43
CA VAL A 30 -8.64 9.32 0.00
C VAL A 30 -9.45 10.57 -0.23
N TYR A 31 -9.29 11.17 -1.40
CA TYR A 31 -10.15 12.23 -1.86
C TYR A 31 -11.14 11.66 -2.87
N ARG A 32 -12.43 11.83 -2.59
CA ARG A 32 -13.47 11.56 -3.58
C ARG A 32 -13.38 12.62 -4.70
N LEU A 33 -13.98 12.32 -5.84
CA LEU A 33 -13.95 13.22 -7.00
C LEU A 33 -14.64 14.58 -6.74
N ASP A 34 -15.50 14.66 -5.73
CA ASP A 34 -16.11 15.92 -5.26
C ASP A 34 -15.23 16.71 -4.28
N GLY A 35 -13.96 16.31 -4.11
CA GLY A 35 -12.98 16.99 -3.27
C GLY A 35 -13.13 16.69 -1.77
N VAL A 36 -14.10 15.88 -1.37
CA VAL A 36 -14.26 15.49 0.03
C VAL A 36 -13.22 14.44 0.41
N GLN A 37 -12.43 14.74 1.43
CA GLN A 37 -11.51 13.78 2.04
C GLN A 37 -12.28 12.78 2.89
N VAL A 38 -11.96 11.51 2.76
CA VAL A 38 -12.53 10.40 3.54
C VAL A 38 -11.38 9.62 4.17
N GLU A 39 -11.50 9.33 5.45
CA GLU A 39 -10.58 8.46 6.17
C GLU A 39 -11.04 7.00 6.03
N LEU A 40 -10.12 6.13 5.60
CA LEU A 40 -10.35 4.72 5.43
C LEU A 40 -9.87 3.97 6.66
N LYS A 41 -10.72 3.08 7.18
CA LYS A 41 -10.40 2.21 8.31
C LYS A 41 -10.14 0.80 7.79
N PRO A 42 -9.05 0.13 8.21
CA PRO A 42 -8.82 -1.27 7.89
C PRO A 42 -10.02 -2.13 8.31
N VAL A 43 -10.45 -3.02 7.42
CA VAL A 43 -11.53 -3.99 7.67
C VAL A 43 -10.94 -5.29 8.21
N VAL A 44 -9.76 -5.66 7.75
CA VAL A 44 -9.01 -6.84 8.20
C VAL A 44 -7.53 -6.48 8.39
N ALA A 45 -6.79 -7.30 9.13
CA ALA A 45 -5.34 -7.15 9.22
C ALA A 45 -4.67 -7.69 7.95
N PRO A 46 -3.52 -7.13 7.52
CA PRO A 46 -2.75 -7.69 6.43
C PRO A 46 -2.21 -9.08 6.80
N PRO A 47 -1.83 -9.92 5.81
CA PRO A 47 -1.14 -11.17 6.06
C PRO A 47 0.15 -10.98 6.87
N GLU A 48 0.56 -12.01 7.60
CA GLU A 48 1.77 -11.93 8.42
C GLU A 48 3.02 -11.58 7.58
N GLY A 49 3.79 -10.60 8.05
CA GLY A 49 5.00 -10.12 7.37
C GLY A 49 4.76 -9.16 6.21
N VAL A 50 3.51 -8.89 5.82
CA VAL A 50 3.17 -7.91 4.79
C VAL A 50 3.01 -6.52 5.42
N LEU A 51 3.71 -5.54 4.84
CA LEU A 51 3.69 -4.14 5.30
C LEU A 51 2.75 -3.30 4.44
N SER A 52 2.30 -2.16 4.98
CA SER A 52 1.70 -1.11 4.17
C SER A 52 2.75 -0.45 3.27
N ASP A 53 2.32 0.18 2.17
CA ASP A 53 3.19 1.00 1.31
C ASP A 53 3.97 2.03 2.13
N GLU A 54 3.29 2.72 3.05
CA GLU A 54 3.86 3.76 3.90
C GLU A 54 4.95 3.21 4.82
N ASP A 55 4.70 2.10 5.51
CA ASP A 55 5.66 1.51 6.44
C ASP A 55 6.88 0.94 5.72
N PHE A 56 6.67 0.31 4.55
CA PHE A 56 7.77 -0.16 3.73
C PHE A 56 8.64 1.01 3.25
N LEU A 57 8.03 2.05 2.69
CA LEU A 57 8.75 3.22 2.18
C LEU A 57 9.47 3.96 3.30
N ARG A 58 8.90 4.03 4.50
CA ARG A 58 9.58 4.60 5.68
C ARG A 58 10.84 3.81 6.04
N LYS A 59 10.77 2.48 6.09
CA LYS A 59 11.94 1.62 6.35
C LYS A 59 13.01 1.77 5.28
N VAL A 60 12.62 1.89 4.00
CA VAL A 60 13.57 2.16 2.92
C VAL A 60 14.22 3.52 3.12
N TYR A 61 13.42 4.56 3.38
CA TYR A 61 13.90 5.92 3.61
C TYR A 61 14.88 6.02 4.78
N GLU A 62 14.62 5.33 5.90
CA GLU A 62 15.51 5.28 7.06
C GLU A 62 16.83 4.53 6.81
N LYS A 63 16.93 3.78 5.70
CA LYS A 63 18.12 3.03 5.29
C LYS A 63 18.88 3.70 4.14
N LEU A 64 18.37 4.80 3.60
CA LEU A 64 19.06 5.68 2.66
C LEU A 64 19.98 6.64 3.41
#